data_AF-A0A925R8J1-F1
#
_entry.id   AF-A0A925R8J1-F1
#
_cell.length_a   1.000
_cell.length_b   1.000
_cell.length_c   1.000
_cell.angle_alpha   90.00
_cell.angle_beta   90.00
_cell.angle_gamma   90.00
#
_symmetry.space_group_name_H-M   'P 1'
#
loop_
_entity.id
_entity.type
_entity.pdbx_description
1 polymer ?
#
loop_
_entity_poly.entity_id
_entity_poly.type
_entity_poly.pdbx_seq_one_letter_code
_entity_poly.pdbx_strand_id
1 'polypeptide(L)'
;MGKEYTLQEAISLAIKAEKDSMDFYRRAASVAKNERAQKVLELLANEEAGHLKAFFGHYKGAEFGNLTSYMNSPADTKNPTFMKLEKAIVEDMVEQRALELALIEEKECIGQYTQLAQGVVDPAVRAVFERVVKETQGHYALIESEYAHIMGMVHETDQDTYVRE
;
A
#
# COMPACT_ATOMS: atom_id res chain seq x y z
N MET A 1 -21.17 -18.78 -7.04
CA MET A 1 -20.68 -17.98 -8.18
C MET A 1 -20.02 -16.74 -7.60
N GLY A 2 -18.74 -16.50 -7.89
CA GLY A 2 -18.07 -15.27 -7.52
C GLY A 2 -18.65 -14.07 -8.29
N LYS A 3 -18.40 -12.85 -7.80
CA LYS A 3 -18.75 -11.63 -8.54
C LYS A 3 -17.94 -11.58 -9.83
N GLU A 4 -18.60 -11.41 -10.97
CA GLU A 4 -17.92 -11.10 -12.22
C GLU A 4 -17.50 -9.63 -12.22
N TYR A 5 -16.26 -9.36 -12.61
CA TYR A 5 -15.71 -8.01 -12.73
C TYR A 5 -15.49 -7.71 -14.21
N THR A 6 -15.96 -6.55 -14.65
CA THR A 6 -15.49 -5.95 -15.90
C THR A 6 -14.08 -5.37 -15.71
N LEU A 7 -13.35 -5.20 -16.81
CA LEU A 7 -12.02 -4.58 -16.77
C LEU A 7 -12.04 -3.19 -16.13
N GLN A 8 -13.08 -2.39 -16.40
CA GLN A 8 -13.19 -1.04 -15.86
C GLN A 8 -13.52 -1.03 -14.36
N GLU A 9 -14.30 -2.01 -13.87
CA GLU A 9 -14.52 -2.18 -12.43
C GLU A 9 -13.24 -2.63 -11.71
N ALA A 10 -12.46 -3.54 -12.30
CA ALA A 10 -11.17 -3.94 -11.73
C ALA A 10 -10.18 -2.77 -11.67
N ILE A 11 -10.10 -1.96 -12.73
CA ILE A 11 -9.28 -0.75 -12.74
C ILE A 11 -9.79 0.28 -11.71
N SER A 12 -11.11 0.45 -11.56
CA SER A 12 -11.71 1.33 -10.54
C SER A 12 -11.34 0.90 -9.12
N LEU A 13 -11.37 -0.41 -8.85
CA LEU A 13 -10.96 -0.97 -7.56
C LEU A 13 -9.47 -0.73 -7.28
N ALA A 14 -8.61 -0.99 -8.27
CA ALA A 14 -7.18 -0.71 -8.16
C ALA A 14 -6.95 0.78 -7.85
N ILE A 15 -7.54 1.71 -8.61
CA ILE A 15 -7.41 3.17 -8.38
C ILE A 15 -7.81 3.56 -6.94
N LYS A 16 -8.89 3.00 -6.41
CA LYS A 16 -9.33 3.26 -5.03
C LYS A 16 -8.33 2.73 -4.01
N ALA A 17 -7.83 1.50 -4.20
CA ALA A 17 -6.82 0.92 -3.33
C ALA A 17 -5.53 1.75 -3.33
N GLU A 18 -5.02 2.14 -4.51
CA GLU A 18 -3.83 3.00 -4.61
C GLU A 18 -4.04 4.36 -3.93
N LYS A 19 -5.25 4.93 -4.04
CA LYS A 19 -5.59 6.21 -3.39
C LYS A 19 -5.57 6.09 -1.87
N ASP A 20 -6.20 5.04 -1.35
CA ASP A 20 -6.27 4.79 0.09
C ASP A 20 -4.87 4.54 0.69
N SER A 21 -4.04 3.72 0.03
CA SER A 21 -2.65 3.48 0.44
C SER A 21 -1.81 4.76 0.37
N MET A 22 -1.90 5.51 -0.73
CA MET A 22 -1.18 6.79 -0.89
C MET A 22 -1.53 7.76 0.25
N ASP A 23 -2.81 7.91 0.58
CA ASP A 23 -3.24 8.81 1.65
C ASP A 23 -2.78 8.35 3.03
N PHE A 24 -2.87 7.04 3.29
CA PHE A 24 -2.35 6.44 4.50
C PHE A 24 -0.86 6.73 4.67
N TYR A 25 -0.05 6.47 3.64
CA TYR A 25 1.40 6.69 3.70
C TYR A 25 1.78 8.16 3.83
N ARG A 26 1.09 9.07 3.11
CA ARG A 26 1.29 10.52 3.29
C ARG A 26 0.99 10.95 4.71
N ARG A 27 -0.09 10.44 5.28
CA ARG A 27 -0.48 10.79 6.65
C ARG A 27 0.54 10.25 7.65
N ALA A 28 0.93 8.99 7.53
CA ALA A 28 1.92 8.35 8.38
C ALA A 28 3.29 9.06 8.29
N ALA A 29 3.73 9.44 7.08
CA ALA A 29 4.95 10.21 6.89
C ALA A 29 4.89 11.57 7.59
N SER A 30 3.76 12.29 7.48
CA SER A 30 3.61 13.65 8.04
C SER A 30 3.73 13.73 9.56
N VAL A 31 3.58 12.62 10.26
CA VAL A 31 3.59 12.53 11.72
C VAL A 31 4.74 11.68 12.28
N ALA A 32 5.51 11.02 11.41
CA ALA A 32 6.67 10.25 11.82
C ALA A 32 7.76 11.19 12.38
N LYS A 33 8.38 10.82 13.51
CA LYS A 33 9.48 11.59 14.11
C LYS A 33 10.85 11.00 13.73
N ASN A 34 10.91 9.69 13.50
CA ASN A 34 12.10 9.04 12.97
C ASN A 34 12.26 9.35 11.47
N GLU A 35 13.36 10.02 11.12
CA GLU A 35 13.66 10.44 9.75
C GLU A 35 13.74 9.27 8.75
N ARG A 36 14.20 8.09 9.19
CA ARG A 36 14.29 6.92 8.32
C ARG A 36 12.91 6.35 8.02
N ALA A 37 12.08 6.16 9.05
CA ALA A 37 10.69 5.73 8.88
C ALA A 37 9.91 6.73 8.00
N GLN A 38 10.10 8.04 8.24
CA GLN A 38 9.50 9.08 7.41
C GLN A 38 9.88 8.91 5.93
N LYS A 39 11.16 8.72 5.60
CA LYS A 39 11.62 8.53 4.22
C LYS A 39 11.02 7.30 3.55
N VAL A 40 10.90 6.19 4.28
CA VAL A 40 10.26 4.96 3.74
C VAL A 40 8.78 5.20 3.46
N LEU A 41 8.06 5.84 4.38
CA LEU A 41 6.65 6.18 4.20
C LEU A 41 6.43 7.19 3.05
N GLU A 42 7.33 8.17 2.88
CA GLU A 42 7.30 9.10 1.74
C GLU A 42 7.58 8.39 0.41
N LEU A 43 8.52 7.42 0.39
CA LEU A 43 8.79 6.59 -0.78
C LEU A 43 7.54 5.82 -1.19
N LEU A 44 6.93 5.08 -0.25
CA LEU A 44 5.71 4.30 -0.49
C LEU A 44 4.57 5.19 -1.00
N ALA A 45 4.34 6.34 -0.37
CA ALA A 45 3.34 7.30 -0.83
C ALA A 45 3.55 7.75 -2.29
N ASN A 46 4.80 7.86 -2.74
CA ASN A 46 5.13 8.24 -4.11
C ASN A 46 4.99 7.07 -5.10
N GLU A 47 5.28 5.83 -4.67
CA GLU A 47 5.04 4.62 -5.46
C GLU A 47 3.54 4.45 -5.73
N GLU A 48 2.69 4.54 -4.70
CA GLU A 48 1.23 4.46 -4.86
C GLU A 48 0.66 5.57 -5.73
N ALA A 49 1.21 6.79 -5.64
CA ALA A 49 0.85 7.87 -6.54
C ALA A 49 1.16 7.52 -8.02
N GLY A 50 2.27 6.81 -8.25
CA GLY A 50 2.67 6.29 -9.56
C GLY A 50 1.75 5.18 -10.06
N HIS A 51 1.42 4.21 -9.20
CA HIS A 51 0.49 3.12 -9.50
C HIS A 51 -0.90 3.66 -9.83
N LEU A 52 -1.44 4.57 -8.99
CA LEU A 52 -2.71 5.24 -9.20
C LEU A 52 -2.74 5.90 -10.59
N LYS A 53 -1.72 6.68 -10.92
CA LYS A 53 -1.61 7.33 -12.25
C LYS A 53 -1.60 6.31 -13.39
N ALA A 54 -0.91 5.19 -13.22
CA ALA A 54 -0.85 4.14 -14.22
C ALA A 54 -2.23 3.52 -14.46
N PHE A 55 -2.97 3.15 -13.41
CA PHE A 55 -4.32 2.62 -13.55
C PHE A 55 -5.30 3.66 -14.09
N PHE A 56 -5.21 4.91 -13.64
CA PHE A 56 -6.05 6.01 -14.12
C PHE A 56 -5.89 6.24 -15.63
N GLY A 57 -4.67 6.05 -16.18
CA GLY A 57 -4.42 6.16 -17.61
C GLY A 57 -5.17 5.14 -18.47
N HIS A 58 -5.62 4.04 -17.88
CA HIS A 58 -6.42 2.99 -18.54
C HIS A 58 -7.91 3.03 -18.19
N TYR A 59 -8.30 3.93 -17.28
CA TYR A 59 -9.67 4.09 -16.83
C TYR A 59 -10.46 4.97 -17.80
N LYS A 60 -11.68 4.52 -18.15
CA LYS A 60 -12.57 5.18 -19.11
C LYS A 60 -13.85 5.72 -18.47
N GLY A 61 -14.07 5.45 -17.19
CA GLY A 61 -15.22 6.01 -16.48
C GLY A 61 -14.99 7.45 -16.05
N ALA A 62 -16.03 8.08 -15.51
CA ALA A 62 -16.00 9.47 -15.09
C ALA A 62 -16.05 9.64 -13.56
N GLU A 63 -16.12 8.54 -12.78
CA GLU A 63 -16.41 8.57 -11.34
C GLU A 63 -15.36 9.34 -10.53
N PHE A 64 -14.10 9.34 -10.99
CA PHE A 64 -12.98 10.01 -10.32
C PHE A 64 -12.70 11.42 -10.85
N GLY A 65 -13.44 11.90 -11.84
CA GLY A 65 -13.14 13.17 -12.50
C GLY A 65 -11.78 13.15 -13.21
N ASN A 66 -10.86 14.03 -12.82
CA ASN A 66 -9.50 14.06 -13.39
C ASN A 66 -8.45 13.63 -12.35
N LEU A 67 -7.35 13.05 -12.85
CA LEU A 67 -6.27 12.50 -12.03
C LEU A 67 -5.79 13.49 -10.95
N THR A 68 -5.45 14.72 -11.33
CA THR A 68 -4.92 15.72 -10.39
C THR A 68 -5.92 16.05 -9.29
N SER A 69 -7.19 16.22 -9.64
CA SER A 69 -8.24 16.51 -8.66
C SER A 69 -8.47 15.32 -7.72
N TYR A 70 -8.42 14.09 -8.25
CA TYR A 70 -8.64 12.89 -7.45
C TYR A 70 -7.45 12.64 -6.50
N MET A 71 -6.22 12.72 -6.98
CA MET A 71 -5.03 12.54 -6.12
C MET A 71 -4.92 13.58 -5.00
N ASN A 72 -5.50 14.77 -5.20
CA ASN A 72 -5.53 15.84 -4.19
C ASN A 72 -6.85 15.88 -3.40
N SER A 73 -7.78 14.95 -3.65
CA SER A 73 -9.00 14.89 -2.86
C SER A 73 -8.67 14.47 -1.42
N PRO A 74 -9.49 14.87 -0.43
CA PRO A 74 -9.33 14.41 0.94
C PRO A 74 -9.29 12.89 1.05
N ALA A 75 -8.58 12.39 2.07
CA ALA A 75 -8.53 10.98 2.40
C ALA A 75 -9.90 10.45 2.84
N ASP A 76 -10.18 9.18 2.57
CA ASP A 76 -11.36 8.52 3.12
C ASP A 76 -11.16 8.23 4.60
N THR A 77 -11.66 9.13 5.46
CA THR A 77 -11.58 8.99 6.91
C THR A 77 -12.42 7.85 7.47
N LYS A 78 -13.21 7.16 6.64
CA LYS A 78 -13.95 5.95 7.01
C LYS A 78 -13.19 4.66 6.67
N ASN A 79 -12.08 4.75 5.93
CA ASN A 79 -11.23 3.60 5.68
C ASN A 79 -10.72 3.07 7.04
N PRO A 80 -10.94 1.78 7.38
CA PRO A 80 -10.59 1.23 8.69
C PRO A 80 -9.11 1.38 9.05
N THR A 81 -8.22 1.27 8.07
CA THR A 81 -6.77 1.38 8.27
C THR A 81 -6.34 2.82 8.48
N PHE A 82 -6.95 3.76 7.75
CA PHE A 82 -6.78 5.19 8.03
C PHE A 82 -7.28 5.57 9.44
N MET A 83 -8.41 5.02 9.90
CA MET A 83 -8.92 5.23 11.25
C MET A 83 -7.97 4.68 12.33
N LYS A 84 -7.41 3.48 12.11
CA LYS A 84 -6.40 2.89 13.02
C LYS A 84 -5.15 3.75 13.11
N LEU A 85 -4.72 4.35 12.00
CA LEU A 85 -3.59 5.28 11.96
C LEU A 85 -3.89 6.53 12.80
N GLU A 86 -5.01 7.21 12.57
CA GLU A 86 -5.37 8.41 13.36
C GLU A 86 -5.43 8.11 14.86
N LYS A 87 -5.92 6.92 15.24
CA LYS A 87 -5.89 6.48 16.64
C LYS A 87 -4.45 6.32 17.17
N ALA A 88 -3.57 5.67 16.41
CA ALA A 88 -2.18 5.49 16.78
C ALA A 88 -1.41 6.82 16.93
N ILE A 89 -1.78 7.82 16.13
CA ILE A 89 -1.24 9.18 16.22
C ILE A 89 -1.60 9.84 17.55
N VAL A 90 -2.85 9.70 18.00
CA VAL A 90 -3.31 10.25 19.29
C VAL A 90 -2.58 9.61 20.47
N GLU A 91 -2.15 8.36 20.34
CA GLU A 91 -1.49 7.58 21.40
C GLU A 91 0.06 7.78 21.42
N ASP A 92 0.62 8.63 20.55
CA ASP A 92 2.05 8.93 20.40
C ASP A 92 2.94 7.71 20.10
N MET A 93 2.38 6.66 19.46
CA MET A 93 3.07 5.42 19.10
C MET A 93 3.38 5.33 17.60
N VAL A 94 3.73 6.45 16.98
CA VAL A 94 3.55 6.64 15.54
C VAL A 94 4.38 5.70 14.67
N GLU A 95 5.70 5.59 14.84
CA GLU A 95 6.53 4.93 13.82
C GLU A 95 6.35 3.42 13.80
N GLN A 96 6.49 2.78 14.97
CA GLN A 96 6.32 1.33 15.08
C GLN A 96 4.91 0.92 14.68
N ARG A 97 3.89 1.70 15.12
CA ARG A 97 2.50 1.37 14.83
C ARG A 97 2.14 1.64 13.37
N ALA A 98 2.68 2.69 12.75
CA ALA A 98 2.45 2.95 11.33
C ALA A 98 3.02 1.84 10.45
N LEU A 99 4.24 1.38 10.71
CA LEU A 99 4.86 0.28 9.96
C LEU A 99 4.15 -1.06 10.21
N GLU A 100 3.74 -1.34 11.45
CA GLU A 100 2.95 -2.54 11.76
C GLU A 100 1.59 -2.52 11.05
N LEU A 101 0.89 -1.38 11.07
CA LEU A 101 -0.38 -1.22 10.35
C LEU A 101 -0.18 -1.37 8.85
N ALA A 102 0.90 -0.83 8.30
CA ALA A 102 1.25 -1.00 6.89
C ALA A 102 1.49 -2.47 6.55
N LEU A 103 2.26 -3.23 7.33
CA LEU A 103 2.47 -4.66 7.12
C LEU A 103 1.17 -5.47 7.14
N ILE A 104 0.26 -5.14 8.06
CA ILE A 104 -1.06 -5.79 8.12
C ILE A 104 -1.85 -5.48 6.85
N GLU A 105 -1.90 -4.21 6.44
CA GLU A 105 -2.64 -3.77 5.25
C GLU A 105 -2.09 -4.41 3.98
N GLU A 106 -0.78 -4.39 3.78
CA GLU A 106 -0.11 -5.00 2.63
C GLU A 106 -0.42 -6.50 2.56
N LYS A 107 -0.38 -7.20 3.70
CA LYS A 107 -0.70 -8.63 3.78
C LYS A 107 -2.18 -8.91 3.48
N GLU A 108 -3.09 -8.10 4.00
CA GLU A 108 -4.52 -8.22 3.72
C GLU A 108 -4.82 -7.93 2.25
N CYS A 109 -4.21 -6.89 1.67
CA CYS A 109 -4.32 -6.52 0.28
C CYS A 109 -3.82 -7.65 -0.65
N ILE A 110 -2.63 -8.22 -0.39
CA ILE A 110 -2.10 -9.38 -1.11
C ILE A 110 -3.10 -10.55 -1.08
N GLY A 111 -3.66 -10.84 0.10
CA GLY A 111 -4.63 -11.92 0.28
C GLY A 111 -5.91 -11.70 -0.53
N GLN A 112 -6.51 -10.52 -0.43
CA GLN A 112 -7.75 -10.14 -1.14
C GLN A 112 -7.53 -10.10 -2.66
N TYR A 113 -6.58 -9.28 -3.10
CA TYR A 113 -5.71 -9.44 -4.28
C TYR A 113 -5.78 -10.78 -5.00
N THR A 114 -5.12 -11.74 -4.36
CA THR A 114 -4.87 -13.08 -4.86
C THR A 114 -6.17 -13.86 -5.02
N GLN A 115 -7.09 -13.76 -4.06
CA GLN A 115 -8.39 -14.44 -4.15
C GLN A 115 -9.23 -13.90 -5.30
N LEU A 116 -9.24 -12.58 -5.51
CA LEU A 116 -9.92 -11.95 -6.64
C LEU A 116 -9.34 -12.42 -7.97
N ALA A 117 -8.02 -12.42 -8.12
CA ALA A 117 -7.35 -12.88 -9.34
C ALA A 117 -7.68 -14.34 -9.69
N GLN A 118 -7.70 -15.23 -8.69
CA GLN A 118 -8.04 -16.65 -8.86
C GLN A 118 -9.49 -16.86 -9.31
N GLY A 119 -10.41 -16.01 -8.87
CA GLY A 119 -11.84 -16.10 -9.20
C GLY A 119 -12.23 -15.53 -10.57
N VAL A 120 -11.32 -14.85 -11.26
CA VAL A 120 -11.58 -14.15 -12.52
C VAL A 120 -11.25 -15.02 -13.73
N VAL A 121 -12.18 -15.11 -14.68
CA VAL A 121 -11.97 -15.83 -15.96
C VAL A 121 -11.26 -14.97 -17.00
N ASP A 122 -11.65 -13.70 -17.11
CA ASP A 122 -11.10 -12.77 -18.11
C ASP A 122 -9.60 -12.48 -17.81
N PRO A 123 -8.67 -12.82 -18.71
CA PRO A 123 -7.25 -12.63 -18.48
C PRO A 123 -6.85 -11.15 -18.29
N ALA A 124 -7.57 -10.20 -18.92
CA ALA A 124 -7.27 -8.78 -18.77
C ALA A 124 -7.65 -8.27 -17.38
N VAL A 125 -8.79 -8.72 -16.85
CA VAL A 125 -9.23 -8.41 -15.48
C VAL A 125 -8.27 -9.05 -14.47
N ARG A 126 -7.87 -10.32 -14.70
CA ARG A 126 -6.94 -11.02 -13.83
C ARG A 126 -5.60 -10.30 -13.75
N ALA A 127 -5.08 -9.83 -14.89
CA ALA A 127 -3.81 -9.11 -14.95
C ALA A 127 -3.81 -7.81 -14.13
N VAL A 128 -4.95 -7.12 -13.99
CA VAL A 128 -5.07 -5.94 -13.12
C VAL A 128 -4.86 -6.33 -11.66
N PHE A 129 -5.54 -7.37 -11.19
CA PHE A 129 -5.42 -7.83 -9.79
C PHE A 129 -4.06 -8.45 -9.49
N GLU A 130 -3.49 -9.23 -10.41
CA GLU A 130 -2.13 -9.77 -10.27
C GLU A 130 -1.06 -8.66 -10.22
N ARG A 131 -1.29 -7.56 -10.95
CA ARG A 131 -0.42 -6.40 -10.89
C ARG A 131 -0.43 -5.76 -9.50
N VAL A 132 -1.62 -5.51 -8.94
CA VAL A 132 -1.76 -5.00 -7.56
C VAL A 132 -1.01 -5.90 -6.59
N VAL A 133 -1.26 -7.22 -6.63
CA VAL A 133 -0.55 -8.19 -5.77
C VAL A 133 0.97 -8.06 -5.87
N LYS A 134 1.50 -7.93 -7.09
CA LYS A 134 2.95 -7.83 -7.31
C LYS A 134 3.53 -6.53 -6.76
N GLU A 135 2.85 -5.41 -6.95
CA GLU A 135 3.26 -4.10 -6.43
C GLU A 135 3.26 -4.13 -4.88
N THR A 136 2.17 -4.58 -4.27
CA THR A 136 1.98 -4.76 -2.82
C THR A 136 2.99 -5.73 -2.18
N GLN A 137 3.38 -6.82 -2.87
CA GLN A 137 4.45 -7.71 -2.39
C GLN A 137 5.82 -7.01 -2.27
N GLY A 138 6.11 -6.08 -3.18
CA GLY A 138 7.33 -5.27 -3.13
C GLY A 138 7.33 -4.35 -1.91
N HIS A 139 6.21 -3.67 -1.66
CA HIS A 139 6.05 -2.80 -0.49
C HIS A 139 6.16 -3.59 0.81
N TYR A 140 5.49 -4.75 0.92
CA TYR A 140 5.57 -5.61 2.09
C TYR A 140 7.03 -5.94 2.46
N ALA A 141 7.83 -6.38 1.49
CA ALA A 141 9.23 -6.72 1.72
C ALA A 141 10.07 -5.51 2.16
N LEU A 142 9.83 -4.33 1.57
CA LEU A 142 10.49 -3.09 1.95
C LEU A 142 10.15 -2.69 3.40
N ILE A 143 8.86 -2.73 3.75
CA ILE A 143 8.37 -2.36 5.08
C ILE A 143 8.86 -3.36 6.12
N GLU A 144 8.85 -4.65 5.82
CA GLU A 144 9.31 -5.72 6.73
C GLU A 144 10.79 -5.53 7.06
N SER A 145 11.61 -5.24 6.05
CA SER A 145 13.02 -4.94 6.22
C SER A 145 13.25 -3.71 7.12
N GLU A 146 12.48 -2.64 6.93
CA GLU A 146 12.60 -1.43 7.76
C GLU A 146 12.10 -1.66 9.18
N TYR A 147 10.99 -2.39 9.34
CA TYR A 147 10.44 -2.76 10.63
C TYR A 147 11.44 -3.59 11.45
N ALA A 148 12.06 -4.60 10.83
CA ALA A 148 13.10 -5.41 11.49
C ALA A 148 14.27 -4.55 11.97
N HIS A 149 14.72 -3.59 11.15
CA HIS A 149 15.79 -2.67 11.49
C HIS A 149 15.44 -1.78 12.70
N ILE A 150 14.25 -1.17 12.71
CA ILE A 150 13.78 -0.32 13.82
C ILE A 150 13.61 -1.13 15.11
N MET A 151 13.17 -2.38 15.01
CA MET A 151 12.99 -3.27 16.16
C MET A 151 14.30 -3.87 16.69
N GLY A 152 15.45 -3.56 16.08
CA GLY A 152 16.74 -4.14 16.45
C GLY A 152 16.79 -5.65 16.23
N MET A 153 15.94 -6.19 15.35
CA MET A 153 15.99 -7.58 14.93
C MET A 153 17.15 -7.72 13.95
N VAL A 154 18.09 -8.62 14.25
CA VAL A 154 19.25 -8.90 13.39
C VAL A 154 18.72 -9.31 12.01
N HIS A 155 19.08 -8.55 10.98
CA HIS A 155 18.72 -8.86 9.60
C HIS A 155 19.49 -10.10 9.18
N GLU A 156 18.92 -11.01 8.37
CA GLU A 156 19.66 -12.19 7.88
C GLU A 156 20.93 -11.78 7.11
N THR A 157 20.95 -10.56 6.55
CA THR A 157 22.12 -9.97 5.88
C THR A 157 23.25 -9.53 6.82
N ASP A 158 23.00 -9.44 8.13
CA ASP A 158 24.03 -9.15 9.13
C ASP A 158 24.79 -10.42 9.60
N GLN A 159 24.36 -11.62 9.19
CA GLN A 159 25.05 -12.87 9.55
C GLN A 159 26.37 -13.08 8.77
N ASP A 160 26.59 -12.40 7.65
CA ASP A 160 27.76 -12.64 6.79
C ASP A 160 28.99 -11.77 7.10
N THR A 161 28.94 -10.89 8.12
CA THR A 161 30.10 -10.02 8.46
C THR A 161 31.05 -10.63 9.50
N TYR A 162 30.75 -11.81 10.03
CA TYR A 162 31.62 -12.52 10.98
C TYR A 162 32.04 -13.91 10.48
N VAL A 163 32.79 -13.95 9.38
CA VAL A 163 33.79 -14.99 9.18
C VAL A 163 35.17 -14.33 9.20
N ARG A 164 35.68 -14.12 10.41
CA ARG A 164 37.12 -14.03 10.67
C ARG A 164 37.55 -15.38 11.23
N GLU A 165 38.37 -16.10 10.48
CA GLU A 165 39.74 -16.48 10.82
C GLU A 165 40.45 -17.05 9.59
#